data_AF-A0A084FZL9-F1
#
_entry.id   AF-A0A084FZL9-F1
#
_cell.length_a   1.000
_cell.length_b   1.000
_cell.length_c   1.000
_cell.angle_alpha   90.00
_cell.angle_beta   90.00
_cell.angle_gamma   90.00
#
_symmetry.space_group_name_H-M   'P 1'
#
loop_
_entity.id
_entity.type
_entity.pdbx_description
1 polymer ?
#
loop_
_entity_poly.entity_id
_entity_poly.type
_entity_poly.pdbx_seq_one_letter_code
_entity_poly.pdbx_strand_id
1 'polypeptide(L)'
;MSSQQTQREEFVHPSAGHARKKKVSPYGIEPIKIFYCFMVANLVAAFFAPIQDCDETFNYWEPTHYLSHGYGLQTWEYSPEFAIRSWLYVGLHAIIGNIRRLLPGPTKVAEFYFVRYILAFVCALSQTLFFRAISLALNPRVAIFYVAVLILSPGNFHASTAFLPSSFAMYAIMVGSAAFMNWRGGIKTSLGIFWFGVGAILGWPFAMALAVPFVLEEVLFAGVSGGQQMFESGLRLFRGAVACLLLIAGDTLINTFFYRKIEIIPWNIVNYNIFSKSGGPGLYGTEPWTFYFKNLTLNFNIWFILSLLALPLFILQRLLADRKVGSAFGLRTFVFVMPFYLWLGIFTSQPHKEERFMYPAYPFLALNAAISIHILLTTIGTQDPKSLVAKIPAKLRLLVVSAVFLIAATLGLARIYGIYSAYSAPLKLYEPLGAGVRGEEGIGGRGDLVCFGKEWYRFPSSYFLPRGMHAKFIRSEFRGLLPGEFSEADIGFGFWSGTWLPPNGLNDRNEEDPGKYVDIRACNFLVDTQNPLHEGELPPNEPDYVADKESWEVVKCVPFLDAARTHPISRMLWVPDSELVPEEFRRKWGNHCLLKRK
;
A
#
# COMPACT_ATOMS: atom_id res chain seq x y z
N MET A 1 78.02 15.68 -12.80
CA MET A 1 77.40 16.93 -13.28
C MET A 1 75.90 16.70 -13.33
N SER A 2 75.18 17.31 -12.38
CA SER A 2 73.73 17.19 -12.19
C SER A 2 72.99 18.11 -13.16
N SER A 3 71.97 17.61 -13.86
CA SER A 3 71.10 18.40 -14.73
C SER A 3 69.93 18.96 -13.92
N GLN A 4 69.85 20.28 -13.79
CA GLN A 4 68.73 20.97 -13.19
C GLN A 4 67.54 20.97 -14.15
N GLN A 5 66.43 20.34 -13.76
CA GLN A 5 65.12 20.50 -14.39
C GLN A 5 64.51 21.83 -13.95
N THR A 6 64.30 22.72 -14.92
CA THR A 6 63.56 23.98 -14.76
C THR A 6 62.07 23.66 -14.55
N GLN A 7 61.54 23.91 -13.35
CA GLN A 7 60.10 23.90 -13.08
C GLN A 7 59.45 25.08 -13.82
N ARG A 8 58.59 24.80 -14.79
CA ARG A 8 57.65 25.80 -15.33
C ARG A 8 56.53 25.98 -14.32
N GLU A 9 56.48 27.13 -13.66
CA GLU A 9 55.31 27.55 -12.89
C GLU A 9 54.13 27.75 -13.83
N GLU A 10 53.08 26.95 -13.65
CA GLU A 10 51.82 27.06 -14.37
C GLU A 10 51.06 28.29 -13.82
N PHE A 11 51.04 29.38 -14.58
CA PHE A 11 50.41 30.63 -14.16
C PHE A 11 48.87 30.49 -14.20
N VAL A 12 48.24 30.29 -13.04
CA VAL A 12 46.79 30.22 -12.90
C VAL A 12 46.23 31.64 -12.74
N HIS A 13 45.44 32.10 -13.71
CA HIS A 13 44.83 33.43 -13.71
C HIS A 13 43.89 33.61 -12.49
N PRO A 14 43.92 34.74 -11.74
CA PRO A 14 43.14 34.94 -10.51
C PRO A 14 41.61 34.83 -10.69
N SER A 15 41.12 35.00 -11.92
CA SER A 15 39.70 34.89 -12.27
C SER A 15 39.20 33.45 -12.49
N ALA A 16 40.10 32.44 -12.49
CA ALA A 16 39.71 31.03 -12.63
C ALA A 16 39.15 30.41 -11.32
N GLY A 17 39.27 31.11 -10.18
CA GLY A 17 38.79 30.62 -8.87
C GLY A 17 37.26 30.55 -8.73
N HIS A 18 36.51 31.27 -9.56
CA HIS A 18 35.04 31.34 -9.47
C HIS A 18 34.29 30.28 -10.28
N ALA A 19 34.99 29.53 -11.13
CA ALA A 19 34.42 28.41 -11.89
C ALA A 19 34.72 27.07 -11.21
N ARG A 20 34.40 26.92 -9.92
CA ARG A 20 34.22 25.56 -9.36
C ARG A 20 33.07 24.93 -10.12
N LYS A 21 33.37 24.10 -11.13
CA LYS A 21 32.40 23.21 -11.78
C LYS A 21 31.56 22.58 -10.66
N LYS A 22 30.29 22.96 -10.54
CA LYS A 22 29.34 22.40 -9.58
C LYS A 22 29.47 20.89 -9.72
N LYS A 23 29.97 20.19 -8.68
CA LYS A 23 30.11 18.73 -8.73
C LYS A 23 28.72 18.18 -9.07
N VAL A 24 28.61 17.51 -10.22
CA VAL A 24 27.34 16.92 -10.65
C VAL A 24 26.93 15.94 -9.55
N SER A 25 25.78 16.21 -8.93
CA SER A 25 25.25 15.38 -7.85
C SER A 25 25.16 13.93 -8.33
N PRO A 26 25.63 12.93 -7.55
CA PRO A 26 25.56 11.52 -7.94
C PRO A 26 24.11 11.01 -8.04
N TYR A 27 23.13 11.84 -7.70
CA TYR A 27 21.71 11.52 -7.71
C TYR A 27 20.94 12.14 -8.89
N GLY A 28 21.58 13.01 -9.70
CA GLY A 28 20.91 13.81 -10.72
C GLY A 28 20.04 14.92 -10.12
N ILE A 29 19.08 14.56 -9.26
CA ILE A 29 18.24 15.46 -8.45
C ILE A 29 18.58 15.25 -6.96
N GLU A 30 18.60 16.32 -6.19
CA GLU A 30 18.86 16.24 -4.74
C GLU A 30 17.79 15.40 -4.03
N PRO A 31 18.16 14.42 -3.19
CA PRO A 31 17.20 13.53 -2.54
C PRO A 31 16.10 14.23 -1.74
N ILE A 32 16.39 15.40 -1.16
CA ILE A 32 15.38 16.18 -0.41
C ILE A 32 14.24 16.68 -1.31
N LYS A 33 14.54 17.02 -2.58
CA LYS A 33 13.51 17.43 -3.55
C LYS A 33 12.63 16.25 -3.93
N ILE A 34 13.25 15.08 -4.12
CA ILE A 34 12.52 13.82 -4.36
C ILE A 34 11.64 13.45 -3.17
N PHE A 35 12.14 13.63 -1.94
CA PHE A 35 11.34 13.47 -0.74
C PHE A 35 10.10 14.37 -0.75
N TYR A 36 10.23 15.66 -1.09
CA TYR A 36 9.06 16.54 -1.19
C TYR A 36 8.09 16.11 -2.29
N CYS A 37 8.57 15.64 -3.45
CA CYS A 37 7.69 15.11 -4.50
C CYS A 37 6.86 13.91 -4.01
N PHE A 38 7.52 12.93 -3.37
CA PHE A 38 6.82 11.79 -2.79
C PHE A 38 5.90 12.19 -1.64
N MET A 39 6.34 13.09 -0.77
CA MET A 39 5.55 13.57 0.36
C MET A 39 4.26 14.24 -0.12
N VAL A 40 4.32 15.11 -1.12
CA VAL A 40 3.13 15.73 -1.71
C VAL A 40 2.21 14.65 -2.30
N ALA A 41 2.73 13.75 -3.13
CA ALA A 41 1.92 12.70 -3.74
C ALA A 41 1.23 11.79 -2.70
N ASN A 42 1.97 11.37 -1.67
CA ASN A 42 1.45 10.51 -0.61
C ASN A 42 0.51 11.27 0.34
N LEU A 43 0.70 12.58 0.59
CA LEU A 43 -0.26 13.38 1.35
C LEU A 43 -1.59 13.57 0.60
N VAL A 44 -1.54 13.74 -0.72
CA VAL A 44 -2.75 13.73 -1.56
C VAL A 44 -3.45 12.38 -1.43
N ALA A 45 -2.71 11.27 -1.43
CA ALA A 45 -3.28 9.94 -1.16
C ALA A 45 -3.90 9.84 0.24
N ALA A 46 -3.20 10.29 1.28
CA ALA A 46 -3.70 10.25 2.66
C ALA A 46 -5.04 10.97 2.83
N PHE A 47 -5.25 12.04 2.08
CA PHE A 47 -6.46 12.83 2.16
C PHE A 47 -7.59 12.30 1.26
N PHE A 48 -7.27 11.89 0.03
CA PHE A 48 -8.28 11.59 -0.99
C PHE A 48 -8.48 10.10 -1.28
N ALA A 49 -7.54 9.21 -0.94
CA ALA A 49 -7.72 7.80 -1.24
C ALA A 49 -8.86 7.22 -0.37
N PRO A 50 -9.88 6.57 -0.97
CA PRO A 50 -10.87 5.81 -0.22
C PRO A 50 -10.24 4.56 0.40
N ILE A 51 -10.89 4.05 1.45
CA ILE A 51 -10.60 2.70 1.98
C ILE A 51 -11.23 1.69 1.01
N GLN A 52 -10.40 0.81 0.45
CA GLN A 52 -10.83 -0.17 -0.56
C GLN A 52 -11.00 -1.58 0.00
N ASP A 53 -10.47 -1.82 1.18
CA ASP A 53 -10.36 -3.13 1.80
C ASP A 53 -11.00 -3.08 3.18
N CYS A 54 -11.99 -3.95 3.43
CA CYS A 54 -12.67 -4.03 4.71
C CYS A 54 -11.74 -4.49 5.84
N ASP A 55 -10.68 -5.23 5.54
CA ASP A 55 -9.69 -5.58 6.54
C ASP A 55 -8.90 -4.35 7.00
N GLU A 56 -8.70 -3.35 6.15
CA GLU A 56 -8.10 -2.09 6.60
C GLU A 56 -8.92 -1.51 7.77
N THR A 57 -10.25 -1.51 7.64
CA THR A 57 -11.15 -1.09 8.71
C THR A 57 -11.12 -2.06 9.89
N PHE A 58 -11.56 -3.30 9.70
CA PHE A 58 -11.91 -4.19 10.82
C PHE A 58 -10.71 -4.88 11.46
N ASN A 59 -9.60 -5.02 10.74
CA ASN A 59 -8.38 -5.60 11.29
C ASN A 59 -7.36 -4.56 11.76
N TYR A 60 -7.47 -3.28 11.38
CA TYR A 60 -6.45 -2.31 11.77
C TYR A 60 -7.05 -1.03 12.35
N TRP A 61 -7.97 -0.35 11.66
CA TRP A 61 -8.59 0.87 12.22
C TRP A 61 -9.40 0.61 13.48
N GLU A 62 -10.25 -0.41 13.51
CA GLU A 62 -11.11 -0.72 14.66
C GLU A 62 -10.31 -1.21 15.88
N PRO A 63 -9.34 -2.13 15.78
CA PRO A 63 -8.47 -2.47 16.91
C PRO A 63 -7.61 -1.29 17.39
N THR A 64 -7.11 -0.43 16.49
CA THR A 64 -6.40 0.80 16.89
C THR A 64 -7.33 1.79 17.59
N HIS A 65 -8.58 1.90 17.14
CA HIS A 65 -9.62 2.69 17.82
C HIS A 65 -9.90 2.12 19.21
N TYR A 66 -10.05 0.80 19.34
CA TYR A 66 -10.26 0.13 20.62
C TYR A 66 -9.13 0.41 21.62
N LEU A 67 -7.86 0.32 21.22
CA LEU A 67 -6.73 0.67 22.10
C LEU A 67 -6.77 2.13 22.56
N SER A 68 -7.34 3.04 21.76
CA SER A 68 -7.30 4.49 22.00
C SER A 68 -8.56 5.03 22.68
N HIS A 69 -9.70 4.36 22.51
CA HIS A 69 -11.03 4.84 22.92
C HIS A 69 -11.81 3.82 23.77
N GLY A 70 -11.31 2.59 23.92
CA GLY A 70 -11.89 1.57 24.79
C GLY A 70 -13.05 0.76 24.22
N TYR A 71 -13.47 1.03 22.98
CA TYR A 71 -14.49 0.27 22.26
C TYR A 71 -14.18 0.21 20.76
N GLY A 72 -14.76 -0.77 20.07
CA GLY A 72 -14.59 -0.97 18.62
C GLY A 72 -15.02 -2.36 18.21
N LEU A 73 -14.83 -2.66 16.93
CA LEU A 73 -15.11 -3.97 16.34
C LEU A 73 -13.83 -4.80 16.17
N GLN A 74 -13.99 -6.12 16.14
CA GLN A 74 -12.91 -7.09 15.94
C GLN A 74 -13.35 -8.24 15.04
N THR A 75 -12.40 -8.75 14.27
CA THR A 75 -12.56 -10.01 13.55
C THR A 75 -12.16 -11.18 14.45
N TRP A 76 -12.44 -12.40 14.00
CA TRP A 76 -11.97 -13.63 14.66
C TRP A 76 -10.44 -13.69 14.76
N GLU A 77 -9.73 -12.97 13.90
CA GLU A 77 -8.28 -12.99 13.81
C GLU A 77 -7.58 -12.38 15.06
N TYR A 78 -8.32 -11.55 15.81
CA TYR A 78 -7.92 -10.97 17.11
C TYR A 78 -8.40 -11.77 18.32
N SER A 79 -9.11 -12.89 18.14
CA SER A 79 -9.43 -13.76 19.26
C SER A 79 -8.16 -14.50 19.74
N PRO A 80 -7.91 -14.61 21.06
CA PRO A 80 -6.79 -15.40 21.61
C PRO A 80 -6.81 -16.89 21.22
N GLU A 81 -7.94 -17.39 20.72
CA GLU A 81 -8.05 -18.74 20.16
C GLU A 81 -7.21 -18.90 18.89
N PHE A 82 -7.22 -17.89 18.01
CA PHE A 82 -6.57 -17.94 16.71
C PHE A 82 -5.28 -17.10 16.65
N ALA A 83 -5.31 -15.88 17.21
CA ALA A 83 -4.18 -14.97 17.35
C ALA A 83 -3.31 -14.87 16.07
N ILE A 84 -3.92 -14.46 14.95
CA ILE A 84 -3.23 -14.26 13.66
C ILE A 84 -3.06 -12.78 13.29
N ARG A 85 -3.28 -11.87 14.24
CA ARG A 85 -3.03 -10.44 14.14
C ARG A 85 -2.19 -9.95 15.30
N SER A 86 -1.20 -9.09 15.01
CA SER A 86 -0.28 -8.58 16.02
C SER A 86 -0.82 -7.31 16.66
N TRP A 87 -0.95 -7.31 17.99
CA TRP A 87 -1.25 -6.13 18.80
C TRP A 87 -0.11 -5.11 18.79
N LEU A 88 1.14 -5.56 18.61
CA LEU A 88 2.27 -4.65 18.44
C LEU A 88 2.08 -3.77 17.20
N TYR A 89 1.65 -4.35 16.08
CA TYR A 89 1.44 -3.59 14.85
C TYR A 89 0.42 -2.46 15.03
N VAL A 90 -0.79 -2.77 15.53
CA VAL A 90 -1.83 -1.75 15.76
C VAL A 90 -1.49 -0.81 16.93
N GLY A 91 -0.76 -1.29 17.94
CA GLY A 91 -0.31 -0.49 19.08
C GLY A 91 0.66 0.63 18.70
N LEU A 92 1.60 0.37 17.78
CA LEU A 92 2.49 1.42 17.24
C LEU A 92 1.69 2.55 16.60
N HIS A 93 0.62 2.23 15.88
CA HIS A 93 -0.24 3.21 15.22
C HIS A 93 -1.20 3.90 16.20
N ALA A 94 -1.66 3.19 17.24
CA ALA A 94 -2.42 3.79 18.33
C ALA A 94 -1.61 4.86 19.07
N ILE A 95 -0.32 4.62 19.32
CA ILE A 95 0.59 5.63 19.90
C ILE A 95 0.63 6.88 19.01
N ILE A 96 0.79 6.69 17.69
CA ILE A 96 0.80 7.80 16.73
C ILE A 96 -0.53 8.57 16.75
N GLY A 97 -1.66 7.87 16.69
CA GLY A 97 -2.99 8.48 16.77
C GLY A 97 -3.18 9.28 18.05
N ASN A 98 -2.76 8.73 19.20
CA ASN A 98 -2.89 9.40 20.50
C ASN A 98 -2.00 10.65 20.63
N ILE A 99 -0.84 10.71 19.96
CA ILE A 99 -0.04 11.94 19.90
C ILE A 99 -0.84 13.10 19.29
N ARG A 100 -1.76 12.83 18.36
CA ARG A 100 -2.63 13.88 17.77
C ARG A 100 -3.48 14.58 18.82
N ARG A 101 -3.83 13.91 19.93
CA ARG A 101 -4.63 14.50 21.01
C ARG A 101 -3.93 15.63 21.74
N LEU A 102 -2.60 15.67 21.68
CA LEU A 102 -1.77 16.71 22.29
C LEU A 102 -1.79 18.02 21.47
N LEU A 103 -2.29 17.99 20.24
CA LEU A 103 -2.37 19.16 19.35
C LEU A 103 -3.77 19.81 19.40
N PRO A 104 -3.90 21.12 19.11
CA PRO A 104 -5.17 21.83 19.15
C PRO A 104 -6.28 21.19 18.31
N GLY A 105 -7.53 21.33 18.77
CA GLY A 105 -8.71 20.77 18.11
C GLY A 105 -8.64 19.25 17.93
N PRO A 106 -8.46 18.46 19.01
CA PRO A 106 -8.46 17.00 18.90
C PRO A 106 -9.88 16.50 18.59
N THR A 107 -9.99 15.71 17.53
CA THR A 107 -11.21 14.95 17.19
C THR A 107 -10.78 13.56 16.75
N LYS A 108 -11.67 12.57 16.87
CA LYS A 108 -11.39 11.20 16.42
C LYS A 108 -11.03 11.15 14.94
N VAL A 109 -11.75 11.89 14.09
CA VAL A 109 -11.42 12.02 12.67
C VAL A 109 -10.01 12.61 12.46
N ALA A 110 -9.58 13.57 13.29
CA ALA A 110 -8.23 14.10 13.21
C ALA A 110 -7.16 13.06 13.58
N GLU A 111 -7.42 12.17 14.55
CA GLU A 111 -6.54 11.04 14.90
C GLU A 111 -6.38 10.08 13.70
N PHE A 112 -7.49 9.73 13.06
CA PHE A 112 -7.52 8.89 11.85
C PHE A 112 -6.64 9.47 10.74
N TYR A 113 -6.86 10.75 10.35
CA TYR A 113 -6.05 11.37 9.30
C TYR A 113 -4.59 11.58 9.73
N PHE A 114 -4.32 11.79 11.02
CA PHE A 114 -2.95 11.93 11.50
C PHE A 114 -2.13 10.65 11.28
N VAL A 115 -2.70 9.48 11.57
CA VAL A 115 -2.07 8.19 11.24
C VAL A 115 -1.80 8.09 9.73
N ARG A 116 -2.77 8.45 8.88
CA ARG A 116 -2.57 8.44 7.41
C ARG A 116 -1.45 9.39 6.94
N TYR A 117 -1.31 10.56 7.55
CA TYR A 117 -0.21 11.49 7.24
C TYR A 117 1.15 10.95 7.67
N ILE A 118 1.24 10.26 8.81
CA ILE A 118 2.49 9.61 9.22
C ILE A 118 2.83 8.44 8.31
N LEU A 119 1.85 7.63 7.87
CA LEU A 119 2.06 6.60 6.85
C LEU A 119 2.59 7.21 5.54
N ALA A 120 2.01 8.32 5.08
CA ALA A 120 2.47 9.05 3.90
C ALA A 120 3.93 9.52 4.03
N PHE A 121 4.29 10.06 5.21
CA PHE A 121 5.65 10.49 5.53
C PHE A 121 6.65 9.34 5.51
N VAL A 122 6.34 8.24 6.20
CA VAL A 122 7.20 7.06 6.27
C VAL A 122 7.36 6.44 4.89
N CYS A 123 6.28 6.35 4.11
CA CYS A 123 6.33 5.88 2.72
C CYS A 123 7.26 6.77 1.87
N ALA A 124 7.11 8.10 1.94
CA ALA A 124 7.93 9.05 1.18
C ALA A 124 9.41 8.97 1.56
N LEU A 125 9.72 8.77 2.84
CA LEU A 125 11.08 8.55 3.32
C LEU A 125 11.67 7.25 2.74
N SER A 126 10.93 6.14 2.82
CA SER A 126 11.35 4.84 2.28
C SER A 126 11.55 4.87 0.76
N GLN A 127 10.63 5.49 0.01
CA GLN A 127 10.76 5.71 -1.44
C GLN A 127 12.00 6.56 -1.77
N THR A 128 12.30 7.58 -0.97
CA THR A 128 13.50 8.42 -1.14
C THR A 128 14.80 7.66 -0.86
N LEU A 129 14.82 6.82 0.18
CA LEU A 129 15.97 5.97 0.50
C LEU A 129 16.24 4.98 -0.63
N PHE A 130 15.18 4.40 -1.21
CA PHE A 130 15.32 3.49 -2.35
C PHE A 130 15.74 4.23 -3.62
N PHE A 131 15.19 5.41 -3.91
CA PHE A 131 15.66 6.31 -4.98
C PHE A 131 17.17 6.57 -4.88
N ARG A 132 17.68 6.86 -3.66
CA ARG A 132 19.12 7.06 -3.44
C ARG A 132 19.91 5.81 -3.77
N ALA A 133 19.46 4.64 -3.33
CA ALA A 133 20.13 3.38 -3.62
C ALA A 133 20.14 3.07 -5.12
N ILE A 134 19.02 3.25 -5.83
CA ILE A 134 18.92 3.08 -7.29
C ILE A 134 19.88 4.03 -8.02
N SER A 135 19.92 5.31 -7.62
CA SER A 135 20.82 6.30 -8.22
C SER A 135 22.29 5.91 -8.09
N LEU A 136 22.67 5.34 -6.94
CA LEU A 136 24.05 4.97 -6.64
C LEU A 136 24.47 3.62 -7.21
N ALA A 137 23.56 2.65 -7.24
CA ALA A 137 23.85 1.28 -7.65
C ALA A 137 23.63 1.04 -9.16
N LEU A 138 22.74 1.81 -9.78
CA LEU A 138 22.40 1.68 -11.20
C LEU A 138 22.72 2.97 -11.96
N ASN A 139 21.75 3.87 -12.08
CA ASN A 139 21.89 5.11 -12.84
C ASN A 139 20.90 6.16 -12.30
N PRO A 140 21.30 7.44 -12.16
CA PRO A 140 20.40 8.51 -11.74
C PRO A 140 19.15 8.67 -12.63
N ARG A 141 19.24 8.39 -13.93
CA ARG A 141 18.08 8.45 -14.84
C ARG A 141 17.06 7.37 -14.53
N VAL A 142 17.50 6.15 -14.21
CA VAL A 142 16.61 5.06 -13.77
C VAL A 142 15.88 5.49 -12.50
N ALA A 143 16.60 6.11 -11.56
CA ALA A 143 16.00 6.59 -10.32
C ALA A 143 14.93 7.68 -10.56
N ILE A 144 15.14 8.59 -11.53
CA ILE A 144 14.14 9.60 -11.90
C ILE A 144 12.89 8.94 -12.52
N PHE A 145 13.06 7.94 -13.40
CA PHE A 145 11.92 7.21 -13.96
C PHE A 145 11.17 6.41 -12.89
N TYR A 146 11.87 5.83 -11.91
CA TYR A 146 11.25 5.16 -10.76
C TYR A 146 10.33 6.12 -9.98
N VAL A 147 10.78 7.36 -9.74
CA VAL A 147 9.96 8.41 -9.09
C VAL A 147 8.71 8.70 -9.91
N ALA A 148 8.86 8.89 -11.23
CA ALA A 148 7.72 9.16 -12.12
C ALA A 148 6.70 8.02 -12.11
N VAL A 149 7.16 6.77 -12.20
CA VAL A 149 6.27 5.60 -12.19
C VAL A 149 5.48 5.52 -10.88
N LEU A 150 6.11 5.69 -9.72
CA LEU A 150 5.39 5.62 -8.44
C LEU A 150 4.39 6.77 -8.23
N ILE A 151 4.73 7.99 -8.61
CA ILE A 151 3.83 9.15 -8.45
C ILE A 151 2.62 9.06 -9.38
N LEU A 152 2.81 8.54 -10.61
CA LEU A 152 1.78 8.52 -11.65
C LEU A 152 0.94 7.22 -11.65
N SER A 153 1.18 6.30 -10.73
CA SER A 153 0.50 4.99 -10.70
C SER A 153 -0.60 4.93 -9.63
N PRO A 154 -1.85 4.65 -10.03
CA PRO A 154 -2.97 4.40 -9.10
C PRO A 154 -2.66 3.39 -8.00
N GLY A 155 -1.94 2.30 -8.31
CA GLY A 155 -1.61 1.28 -7.30
C GLY A 155 -0.79 1.85 -6.14
N ASN A 156 0.25 2.64 -6.44
CA ASN A 156 1.06 3.27 -5.39
C ASN A 156 0.31 4.41 -4.70
N PHE A 157 -0.58 5.13 -5.39
CA PHE A 157 -1.46 6.11 -4.75
C PHE A 157 -2.25 5.47 -3.59
N HIS A 158 -2.89 4.32 -3.79
CA HIS A 158 -3.60 3.63 -2.71
C HIS A 158 -2.65 2.99 -1.68
N ALA A 159 -1.66 2.21 -2.13
CA ALA A 159 -0.76 1.48 -1.25
C ALA A 159 0.10 2.38 -0.35
N SER A 160 0.39 3.62 -0.74
CA SER A 160 1.26 4.53 0.02
C SER A 160 0.70 4.98 1.37
N THR A 161 -0.62 4.85 1.59
CA THR A 161 -1.27 5.33 2.82
C THR A 161 -2.32 4.37 3.39
N ALA A 162 -2.53 3.22 2.74
CA ALA A 162 -3.38 2.17 3.28
C ALA A 162 -2.77 1.61 4.58
N PHE A 163 -3.56 1.58 5.65
CA PHE A 163 -3.16 1.04 6.94
C PHE A 163 -3.24 -0.49 6.93
N LEU A 164 -2.38 -1.10 6.09
CA LEU A 164 -2.30 -2.54 5.88
C LEU A 164 -0.87 -3.04 6.13
N PRO A 165 -0.70 -4.27 6.64
CA PRO A 165 0.61 -4.86 6.82
C PRO A 165 1.39 -5.03 5.51
N SER A 166 0.69 -5.15 4.37
CA SER A 166 1.30 -5.20 3.05
C SER A 166 1.96 -3.87 2.65
N SER A 167 1.32 -2.73 2.94
CA SER A 167 1.91 -1.39 2.78
C SER A 167 3.09 -1.19 3.73
N PHE A 168 2.95 -1.62 4.99
CA PHE A 168 4.05 -1.57 5.95
C PHE A 168 5.26 -2.40 5.50
N ALA A 169 5.01 -3.62 5.01
CA ALA A 169 6.04 -4.47 4.42
C ALA A 169 6.68 -3.80 3.20
N MET A 170 5.89 -3.17 2.32
CA MET A 170 6.40 -2.38 1.19
C MET A 170 7.40 -1.30 1.65
N TYR A 171 7.10 -0.57 2.72
CA TYR A 171 8.01 0.46 3.26
C TYR A 171 9.32 -0.16 3.74
N ALA A 172 9.23 -1.20 4.56
CA ALA A 172 10.40 -1.87 5.13
C ALA A 172 11.28 -2.52 4.06
N ILE A 173 10.66 -3.11 3.04
CA ILE A 173 11.35 -3.76 1.92
C ILE A 173 12.06 -2.76 1.02
N MET A 174 11.52 -1.55 0.81
CA MET A 174 12.26 -0.47 0.14
C MET A 174 13.55 -0.12 0.89
N VAL A 175 13.48 -0.02 2.22
CA VAL A 175 14.64 0.28 3.07
C VAL A 175 15.64 -0.90 3.08
N GLY A 176 15.15 -2.13 3.20
CA GLY A 176 15.99 -3.33 3.15
C GLY A 176 16.69 -3.51 1.81
N SER A 177 15.96 -3.30 0.71
CA SER A 177 16.52 -3.33 -0.64
C SER A 177 17.56 -2.23 -0.85
N ALA A 178 17.29 -1.03 -0.33
CA ALA A 178 18.27 0.06 -0.36
C ALA A 178 19.56 -0.30 0.38
N ALA A 179 19.49 -1.03 1.50
CA ALA A 179 20.65 -1.52 2.22
C ALA A 179 21.45 -2.58 1.42
N PHE A 180 20.78 -3.54 0.77
CA PHE A 180 21.44 -4.54 -0.07
C PHE A 180 22.08 -3.94 -1.33
N MET A 181 21.43 -2.95 -1.94
CA MET A 181 21.94 -2.29 -3.15
C MET A 181 23.12 -1.37 -2.86
N ASN A 182 23.10 -0.64 -1.73
CA ASN A 182 24.11 0.38 -1.44
C ASN A 182 25.33 -0.16 -0.69
N TRP A 183 26.38 -0.50 -1.45
CA TRP A 183 27.67 -0.98 -0.93
C TRP A 183 28.64 0.14 -0.50
N ARG A 184 28.24 1.42 -0.55
CA ARG A 184 29.10 2.49 -0.03
C ARG A 184 29.28 2.33 1.48
N GLY A 185 30.54 2.22 1.91
CA GLY A 185 30.88 1.93 3.30
C GLY A 185 30.75 0.46 3.69
N GLY A 186 30.71 -0.46 2.71
CA GLY A 186 30.69 -1.91 2.93
C GLY A 186 29.35 -2.57 2.61
N ILE A 187 29.34 -3.91 2.66
CA ILE A 187 28.16 -4.76 2.44
C ILE A 187 27.28 -4.72 3.69
N LYS A 188 26.00 -4.36 3.52
CA LYS A 188 25.05 -4.10 4.61
C LYS A 188 23.97 -5.18 4.73
N THR A 189 24.34 -6.42 4.48
CA THR A 189 23.43 -7.57 4.52
C THR A 189 22.63 -7.68 5.79
N SER A 190 23.27 -7.61 6.96
CA SER A 190 22.56 -7.76 8.23
C SER A 190 21.46 -6.71 8.39
N LEU A 191 21.72 -5.48 7.94
CA LEU A 191 20.73 -4.39 7.94
C LEU A 191 19.62 -4.65 6.90
N GLY A 192 19.98 -5.15 5.72
CA GLY A 192 19.02 -5.59 4.71
C GLY A 192 18.07 -6.64 5.26
N ILE A 193 18.61 -7.75 5.78
CA ILE A 193 17.84 -8.84 6.40
C ILE A 193 16.97 -8.31 7.54
N PHE A 194 17.50 -7.46 8.41
CA PHE A 194 16.73 -6.87 9.50
C PHE A 194 15.49 -6.11 9.00
N TRP A 195 15.63 -5.24 7.98
CA TRP A 195 14.48 -4.49 7.45
C TRP A 195 13.48 -5.36 6.69
N PHE A 196 13.94 -6.36 5.95
CA PHE A 196 13.02 -7.36 5.40
C PHE A 196 12.31 -8.15 6.53
N GLY A 197 13.02 -8.46 7.61
CA GLY A 197 12.46 -9.05 8.82
C GLY A 197 11.42 -8.17 9.50
N VAL A 198 11.65 -6.85 9.60
CA VAL A 198 10.66 -5.87 10.09
C VAL A 198 9.38 -5.94 9.26
N GLY A 199 9.50 -5.93 7.93
CA GLY A 199 8.36 -6.07 7.03
C GLY A 199 7.66 -7.41 7.14
N ALA A 200 8.40 -8.51 7.37
CA ALA A 200 7.83 -9.85 7.45
C ALA A 200 7.17 -10.15 8.80
N ILE A 201 7.82 -9.78 9.91
CA ILE A 201 7.40 -10.14 11.26
C ILE A 201 6.27 -9.22 11.74
N LEU A 202 6.40 -7.91 11.55
CA LEU A 202 5.36 -6.96 11.98
C LEU A 202 4.32 -6.68 10.90
N GLY A 203 4.71 -6.84 9.64
CA GLY A 203 3.83 -6.68 8.49
C GLY A 203 3.23 -8.03 8.08
N TRP A 204 3.86 -8.66 7.09
CA TRP A 204 3.33 -9.88 6.47
C TRP A 204 4.43 -10.92 6.21
N PRO A 205 4.39 -12.11 6.82
CA PRO A 205 5.54 -13.03 6.86
C PRO A 205 6.02 -13.47 5.48
N PHE A 206 5.12 -13.62 4.51
CA PHE A 206 5.48 -14.04 3.17
C PHE A 206 6.36 -13.03 2.43
N ALA A 207 6.32 -11.75 2.83
CA ALA A 207 7.12 -10.68 2.22
C ALA A 207 8.63 -10.89 2.37
N MET A 208 9.07 -11.76 3.29
CA MET A 208 10.46 -12.20 3.42
C MET A 208 11.00 -12.87 2.14
N ALA A 209 10.14 -13.47 1.31
CA ALA A 209 10.52 -14.08 0.04
C ALA A 209 11.20 -13.08 -0.91
N LEU A 210 10.86 -11.78 -0.83
CA LEU A 210 11.46 -10.74 -1.65
C LEU A 210 12.95 -10.49 -1.36
N ALA A 211 13.47 -10.96 -0.21
CA ALA A 211 14.91 -10.88 0.08
C ALA A 211 15.74 -11.98 -0.60
N VAL A 212 15.10 -13.06 -1.06
CA VAL A 212 15.78 -14.26 -1.58
C VAL A 212 16.81 -13.90 -2.66
N PRO A 213 16.51 -13.08 -3.69
CA PRO A 213 17.51 -12.73 -4.69
C PRO A 213 18.77 -12.08 -4.11
N PHE A 214 18.62 -11.19 -3.11
CA PHE A 214 19.74 -10.48 -2.49
C PHE A 214 20.58 -11.38 -1.57
N VAL A 215 19.94 -12.28 -0.84
CA VAL A 215 20.65 -13.25 0.01
C VAL A 215 21.40 -14.26 -0.85
N LEU A 216 20.77 -14.75 -1.93
CA LEU A 216 21.43 -15.64 -2.89
C LEU A 216 22.63 -14.97 -3.56
N GLU A 217 22.52 -13.69 -3.92
CA GLU A 217 23.64 -12.90 -4.45
C GLU A 217 24.86 -13.00 -3.52
N GLU A 218 24.68 -12.72 -2.24
CA GLU A 218 25.79 -12.75 -1.28
C GLU A 218 26.35 -14.14 -1.04
N VAL A 219 25.50 -15.17 -0.93
CA VAL A 219 25.94 -16.55 -0.74
C VAL A 219 26.79 -17.01 -1.94
N LEU A 220 26.37 -16.66 -3.16
CA LEU A 220 27.12 -16.97 -4.37
C LEU A 220 28.45 -16.20 -4.44
N PHE A 221 28.45 -14.89 -4.15
CA PHE A 221 29.69 -14.10 -4.10
C PHE A 221 30.67 -14.65 -3.06
N ALA A 222 30.18 -15.03 -1.89
CA ALA A 222 30.97 -15.61 -0.81
C ALA A 222 31.58 -16.96 -1.20
N GLY A 223 30.79 -17.84 -1.85
CA GLY A 223 31.25 -19.15 -2.30
C GLY A 223 32.36 -19.11 -3.35
N VAL A 224 32.40 -18.06 -4.17
CA VAL A 224 33.44 -17.88 -5.20
C VAL A 224 34.71 -17.22 -4.65
N SER A 225 34.63 -16.54 -3.51
CA SER A 225 35.65 -15.57 -3.08
C SER A 225 36.55 -16.02 -1.91
N GLY A 226 36.71 -17.34 -1.72
CA GLY A 226 37.61 -17.92 -0.71
C GLY A 226 37.08 -17.91 0.73
N GLY A 227 37.81 -18.56 1.65
CA GLY A 227 37.33 -18.86 3.00
C GLY A 227 37.05 -17.65 3.90
N GLN A 228 37.83 -16.57 3.78
CA GLN A 228 37.64 -15.38 4.62
C GLN A 228 36.36 -14.62 4.28
N GLN A 229 36.06 -14.43 2.99
CA GLN A 229 34.82 -13.78 2.56
C GLN A 229 33.59 -14.63 2.89
N MET A 230 33.73 -15.96 2.84
CA MET A 230 32.71 -16.90 3.28
C MET A 230 32.39 -16.75 4.77
N PHE A 231 33.41 -16.62 5.62
CA PHE A 231 33.21 -16.39 7.05
C PHE A 231 32.53 -15.04 7.33
N GLU A 232 32.97 -13.96 6.68
CA GLU A 232 32.36 -12.64 6.85
C GLU A 232 30.90 -12.59 6.38
N SER A 233 30.60 -13.26 5.26
CA SER A 233 29.23 -13.44 4.77
C SER A 233 28.38 -14.22 5.78
N GLY A 234 28.88 -15.36 6.26
CA GLY A 234 28.21 -16.15 7.30
C GLY A 234 27.92 -15.33 8.56
N LEU A 235 28.87 -14.51 9.01
CA LEU A 235 28.68 -13.62 10.15
C LEU A 235 27.62 -12.54 9.89
N ARG A 236 27.56 -11.96 8.69
CA ARG A 236 26.53 -10.98 8.33
C ARG A 236 25.13 -11.61 8.27
N LEU A 237 25.01 -12.80 7.69
CA LEU A 237 23.76 -13.57 7.64
C LEU A 237 23.30 -13.93 9.06
N PHE A 238 24.21 -14.44 9.88
CA PHE A 238 23.94 -14.78 11.28
C PHE A 238 23.45 -13.58 12.08
N ARG A 239 24.13 -12.43 11.98
CA ARG A 239 23.70 -11.18 12.64
C ARG A 239 22.30 -10.73 12.19
N GLY A 240 22.00 -10.86 10.89
CA GLY A 240 20.67 -10.59 10.36
C GLY A 240 19.61 -11.52 10.95
N ALA A 241 19.89 -12.82 10.99
CA ALA A 241 19.00 -13.82 11.57
C ALA A 241 18.75 -13.57 13.07
N VAL A 242 19.80 -13.29 13.85
CA VAL A 242 19.69 -12.93 15.27
C VAL A 242 18.83 -11.67 15.46
N ALA A 243 18.99 -10.65 14.61
CA ALA A 243 18.16 -9.45 14.69
C ALA A 243 16.68 -9.74 14.42
N CYS A 244 16.37 -10.62 13.46
CA CYS A 244 14.99 -11.09 13.23
C CYS A 244 14.45 -11.90 14.41
N LEU A 245 15.25 -12.78 15.02
CA LEU A 245 14.84 -13.54 16.20
C LEU A 245 14.53 -12.64 17.39
N LEU A 246 15.34 -11.61 17.63
CA LEU A 246 15.09 -10.60 18.67
C LEU A 246 13.79 -9.83 18.38
N LEU A 247 13.51 -9.53 17.11
CA LEU A 247 12.26 -8.88 16.72
C LEU A 247 11.04 -9.79 16.96
N ILE A 248 11.14 -11.08 16.61
CA ILE A 248 10.09 -12.07 16.93
C ILE A 248 9.88 -12.16 18.44
N ALA A 249 10.96 -12.19 19.23
CA ALA A 249 10.85 -12.24 20.69
C ALA A 249 10.15 -10.99 21.26
N GLY A 250 10.46 -9.80 20.75
CA GLY A 250 9.80 -8.56 21.13
C GLY A 250 8.31 -8.53 20.75
N ASP A 251 7.97 -8.93 19.53
CA ASP A 251 6.58 -9.05 19.06
C ASP A 251 5.80 -10.07 19.91
N THR A 252 6.39 -11.24 20.17
CA THR A 252 5.80 -12.30 21.00
C THR A 252 5.54 -11.80 22.42
N LEU A 253 6.47 -11.06 23.02
CA LEU A 253 6.31 -10.53 24.38
C LEU A 253 5.11 -9.57 24.48
N ILE A 254 4.98 -8.66 23.52
CA ILE A 254 3.88 -7.68 23.50
C ILE A 254 2.55 -8.38 23.22
N ASN A 255 2.52 -9.31 22.27
CA ASN A 255 1.33 -10.10 22.00
C ASN A 255 0.93 -10.98 23.20
N THR A 256 1.90 -11.53 23.94
CA THR A 256 1.61 -12.29 25.17
C THR A 256 0.94 -11.43 26.24
N PHE A 257 1.33 -10.15 26.34
CA PHE A 257 0.67 -9.21 27.25
C PHE A 257 -0.81 -9.00 26.89
N PHE A 258 -1.12 -8.79 25.61
CA PHE A 258 -2.49 -8.54 25.15
C PHE A 258 -3.37 -9.79 25.10
N TYR A 259 -2.86 -10.90 24.55
CA TYR A 259 -3.62 -12.15 24.43
C TYR A 259 -3.69 -12.96 25.73
N ARG A 260 -2.83 -12.64 26.73
CA ARG A 260 -2.62 -13.44 27.95
C ARG A 260 -2.17 -14.89 27.66
N LYS A 261 -1.65 -15.12 26.45
CA LYS A 261 -1.24 -16.41 25.91
C LYS A 261 0.01 -16.21 25.06
N ILE A 262 1.00 -17.11 25.18
CA ILE A 262 2.22 -17.03 24.39
C ILE A 262 1.87 -17.45 22.96
N GLU A 263 1.95 -16.51 22.03
CA GLU A 263 1.61 -16.71 20.63
C GLU A 263 2.67 -16.08 19.72
N ILE A 264 3.14 -16.85 18.74
CA ILE A 264 4.09 -16.38 17.73
C ILE A 264 3.28 -16.04 16.47
N ILE A 265 2.84 -14.78 16.37
CA ILE A 265 1.90 -14.34 15.34
C ILE A 265 2.37 -14.65 13.91
N PRO A 266 3.63 -14.39 13.50
CA PRO A 266 4.08 -14.73 12.15
C PRO A 266 3.99 -16.22 11.84
N TRP A 267 4.21 -17.09 12.85
CA TRP A 267 4.06 -18.53 12.69
C TRP A 267 2.59 -18.93 12.57
N ASN A 268 1.70 -18.36 13.38
CA ASN A 268 0.26 -18.64 13.31
C ASN A 268 -0.33 -18.26 11.95
N ILE A 269 0.10 -17.14 11.37
CA ILE A 269 -0.27 -16.73 10.00
C ILE A 269 0.19 -17.76 8.98
N VAL A 270 1.44 -18.22 9.06
CA VAL A 270 1.99 -19.24 8.14
C VAL A 270 1.25 -20.57 8.31
N ASN A 271 1.01 -21.00 9.55
CA ASN A 271 0.29 -22.22 9.87
C ASN A 271 -1.14 -22.19 9.31
N TYR A 272 -1.86 -21.09 9.51
CA TYR A 272 -3.21 -20.94 8.99
C TYR A 272 -3.25 -20.95 7.45
N ASN A 273 -2.35 -20.22 6.78
CA ASN A 273 -2.42 -20.05 5.33
C ASN A 273 -1.84 -21.21 4.51
N ILE A 274 -0.86 -21.95 5.06
CA ILE A 274 -0.15 -23.02 4.33
C ILE A 274 -0.51 -24.41 4.85
N PHE A 275 -0.62 -24.59 6.16
CA PHE A 275 -0.68 -25.92 6.78
C PHE A 275 -2.07 -26.30 7.29
N SER A 276 -3.01 -25.35 7.40
CA SER A 276 -4.38 -25.64 7.83
C SER A 276 -5.14 -26.44 6.77
N LYS A 277 -5.93 -27.42 7.23
CA LYS A 277 -6.82 -28.23 6.38
C LYS A 277 -8.27 -27.74 6.39
N SER A 278 -8.66 -27.03 7.45
CA SER A 278 -10.03 -26.55 7.70
C SER A 278 -10.21 -25.06 7.38
N GLY A 279 -9.10 -24.32 7.25
CA GLY A 279 -9.08 -22.90 6.95
C GLY A 279 -8.01 -22.57 5.90
N GLY A 280 -7.99 -21.34 5.42
CA GLY A 280 -7.00 -20.87 4.46
C GLY A 280 -7.54 -19.76 3.55
N PRO A 281 -6.66 -19.17 2.73
CA PRO A 281 -7.00 -17.98 1.96
C PRO A 281 -8.13 -18.20 0.94
N GLY A 282 -8.34 -19.44 0.47
CA GLY A 282 -9.42 -19.77 -0.47
C GLY A 282 -10.85 -19.61 0.09
N LEU A 283 -11.00 -19.47 1.41
CA LEU A 283 -12.29 -19.28 2.09
C LEU A 283 -13.06 -18.05 1.57
N TYR A 284 -12.33 -17.00 1.22
CA TYR A 284 -12.89 -15.72 0.76
C TYR A 284 -13.00 -15.64 -0.77
N GLY A 285 -12.91 -16.78 -1.46
CA GLY A 285 -13.02 -16.87 -2.91
C GLY A 285 -11.68 -17.09 -3.61
N THR A 286 -11.76 -17.41 -4.89
CA THR A 286 -10.60 -17.65 -5.76
C THR A 286 -10.75 -16.90 -7.07
N GLU A 287 -9.62 -16.57 -7.68
CA GLU A 287 -9.57 -15.76 -8.89
C GLU A 287 -8.70 -16.46 -9.95
N PRO A 288 -8.98 -16.28 -11.25
CA PRO A 288 -8.21 -16.91 -12.31
C PRO A 288 -6.78 -16.36 -12.35
N TRP A 289 -5.87 -17.08 -13.00
CA TRP A 289 -4.46 -16.69 -13.12
C TRP A 289 -4.27 -15.30 -13.78
N THR A 290 -5.23 -14.86 -14.60
CA THR A 290 -5.20 -13.54 -15.27
C THR A 290 -5.47 -12.35 -14.33
N PHE A 291 -5.89 -12.60 -13.09
CA PHE A 291 -6.28 -11.54 -12.14
C PHE A 291 -5.19 -10.48 -11.97
N TYR A 292 -3.94 -10.87 -11.64
CA TYR A 292 -2.88 -9.89 -11.43
C TYR A 292 -2.47 -9.17 -12.72
N PHE A 293 -2.59 -9.80 -13.88
CA PHE A 293 -2.37 -9.10 -15.15
C PHE A 293 -3.41 -8.00 -15.36
N LYS A 294 -4.69 -8.27 -15.07
CA LYS A 294 -5.75 -7.25 -15.13
C LYS A 294 -5.53 -6.18 -14.07
N ASN A 295 -5.33 -6.57 -12.81
CA ASN A 295 -5.15 -5.66 -11.69
C ASN A 295 -3.92 -4.73 -11.88
N LEU A 296 -2.76 -5.28 -12.20
CA LEU A 296 -1.54 -4.49 -12.39
C LEU A 296 -1.60 -3.64 -13.67
N THR A 297 -2.29 -4.08 -14.71
CA THR A 297 -2.54 -3.22 -15.88
C THR A 297 -3.42 -2.03 -15.52
N LEU A 298 -4.43 -2.22 -14.66
CA LEU A 298 -5.25 -1.12 -14.18
C LEU A 298 -4.45 -0.18 -13.26
N ASN A 299 -3.61 -0.72 -12.38
CA ASN A 299 -2.89 0.05 -11.37
C ASN A 299 -1.59 0.71 -11.84
N PHE A 300 -0.96 0.16 -12.88
CA PHE A 300 0.34 0.59 -13.40
C PHE A 300 0.36 0.74 -14.92
N ASN A 301 -0.73 0.50 -15.64
CA ASN A 301 -0.86 0.69 -17.09
C ASN A 301 0.36 0.18 -17.91
N ILE A 302 0.95 1.03 -18.75
CA ILE A 302 2.15 0.70 -19.52
C ILE A 302 3.36 0.40 -18.64
N TRP A 303 3.42 0.95 -17.41
CA TRP A 303 4.51 0.66 -16.48
C TRP A 303 4.54 -0.83 -16.10
N PHE A 304 3.38 -1.48 -15.98
CA PHE A 304 3.35 -2.94 -15.77
C PHE A 304 3.93 -3.69 -16.97
N ILE A 305 3.56 -3.35 -18.20
CA ILE A 305 4.13 -4.00 -19.39
C ILE A 305 5.64 -3.80 -19.45
N LEU A 306 6.10 -2.57 -19.19
CA LEU A 306 7.52 -2.24 -19.12
C LEU A 306 8.23 -3.01 -17.99
N SER A 307 7.58 -3.24 -16.85
CA SER A 307 8.15 -4.04 -15.76
C SER A 307 8.41 -5.50 -16.17
N LEU A 308 7.55 -6.08 -17.00
CA LEU A 308 7.73 -7.44 -17.55
C LEU A 308 8.84 -7.51 -18.61
N LEU A 309 9.09 -6.40 -19.32
CA LEU A 309 10.14 -6.31 -20.33
C LEU A 309 11.55 -6.12 -19.75
N ALA A 310 11.70 -5.85 -18.45
CA ALA A 310 12.99 -5.52 -17.85
C ALA A 310 14.03 -6.63 -18.03
N LEU A 311 13.65 -7.88 -17.73
CA LEU A 311 14.53 -9.03 -17.87
C LEU A 311 14.83 -9.37 -19.35
N PRO A 312 13.84 -9.50 -20.26
CA PRO A 312 14.11 -9.70 -21.68
C PRO A 312 15.02 -8.62 -22.29
N LEU A 313 14.77 -7.35 -21.98
CA LEU A 313 15.57 -6.23 -22.49
C LEU A 313 16.99 -6.24 -21.93
N PHE A 314 17.16 -6.56 -20.65
CA PHE A 314 18.48 -6.70 -20.03
C PHE A 314 19.29 -7.84 -20.67
N ILE A 315 18.67 -9.01 -20.88
CA ILE A 315 19.33 -10.15 -21.55
C ILE A 315 19.71 -9.78 -22.99
N LEU A 316 18.77 -9.21 -23.75
CA LEU A 316 19.00 -8.80 -25.14
C LEU A 316 20.13 -7.78 -25.24
N GLN A 317 20.13 -6.76 -24.38
CA GLN A 317 21.20 -5.76 -24.33
C GLN A 317 22.55 -6.42 -24.08
N ARG A 318 22.64 -7.41 -23.18
CA ARG A 318 23.90 -8.10 -22.88
C ARG A 318 24.37 -8.98 -24.04
N LEU A 319 23.45 -9.65 -24.74
CA LEU A 319 23.77 -10.48 -25.90
C LEU A 319 24.25 -9.65 -27.10
N LEU A 320 23.68 -8.44 -27.26
CA LEU A 320 24.00 -7.53 -28.37
C LEU A 320 25.09 -6.51 -28.04
N ALA A 321 25.47 -6.35 -26.76
CA ALA A 321 26.50 -5.40 -26.35
C ALA A 321 27.84 -5.80 -26.97
N ASP A 322 28.31 -4.97 -27.90
CA ASP A 322 29.62 -5.08 -28.49
C ASP A 322 30.69 -4.90 -27.40
N ARG A 323 31.75 -5.72 -27.36
CA ARG A 323 32.76 -5.73 -26.26
C ARG A 323 33.41 -4.35 -26.01
N LYS A 324 33.30 -3.41 -26.96
CA LYS A 324 33.83 -2.04 -26.90
C LYS A 324 32.87 -1.03 -26.27
N VAL A 325 31.55 -1.28 -26.30
CA VAL A 325 30.51 -0.43 -25.70
C VAL A 325 29.95 -1.22 -24.52
N GLY A 326 30.57 -1.07 -23.35
CA GLY A 326 30.18 -1.83 -22.16
C GLY A 326 28.67 -1.80 -21.89
N SER A 327 28.15 -2.87 -21.31
CA SER A 327 26.73 -2.95 -20.90
C SER A 327 26.36 -1.77 -20.02
N ALA A 328 25.20 -1.13 -20.27
CA ALA A 328 24.68 -0.05 -19.43
C ALA A 328 24.46 -0.49 -17.98
N PHE A 329 24.39 -1.80 -17.75
CA PHE A 329 24.06 -2.43 -16.49
C PHE A 329 25.02 -3.58 -16.17
N GLY A 330 25.47 -3.66 -14.92
CA GLY A 330 26.27 -4.77 -14.42
C GLY A 330 25.44 -6.02 -14.13
N LEU A 331 26.11 -7.16 -13.89
CA LEU A 331 25.48 -8.46 -13.57
C LEU A 331 24.51 -8.40 -12.39
N ARG A 332 24.79 -7.56 -11.39
CA ARG A 332 23.93 -7.35 -10.22
C ARG A 332 22.53 -6.81 -10.56
N THR A 333 22.34 -6.21 -11.73
CA THR A 333 21.03 -5.73 -12.19
C THR A 333 20.03 -6.89 -12.29
N PHE A 334 20.50 -8.10 -12.61
CA PHE A 334 19.67 -9.30 -12.57
C PHE A 334 19.04 -9.50 -11.19
N VAL A 335 19.84 -9.39 -10.13
CA VAL A 335 19.39 -9.53 -8.72
C VAL A 335 18.35 -8.48 -8.37
N PHE A 336 18.49 -7.25 -8.84
CA PHE A 336 17.55 -6.16 -8.53
C PHE A 336 16.21 -6.29 -9.25
N VAL A 337 16.20 -7.00 -10.38
CA VAL A 337 15.03 -7.20 -11.24
C VAL A 337 14.20 -8.41 -10.80
N MET A 338 14.84 -9.44 -10.22
CA MET A 338 14.19 -10.69 -9.82
C MET A 338 13.05 -10.58 -8.79
N PRO A 339 13.08 -9.70 -7.77
CA PRO A 339 12.05 -9.69 -6.72
C PRO A 339 10.63 -9.54 -7.28
N PHE A 340 10.44 -8.70 -8.30
CA PHE A 340 9.13 -8.54 -8.94
C PHE A 340 8.65 -9.82 -9.62
N TYR A 341 9.51 -10.49 -10.41
CA TYR A 341 9.15 -11.74 -11.10
C TYR A 341 8.89 -12.88 -10.12
N LEU A 342 9.72 -12.99 -9.08
CA LEU A 342 9.53 -13.98 -8.02
C LEU A 342 8.17 -13.82 -7.36
N TRP A 343 7.83 -12.60 -6.94
CA TRP A 343 6.58 -12.30 -6.28
C TRP A 343 5.37 -12.51 -7.18
N LEU A 344 5.44 -12.02 -8.42
CA LEU A 344 4.38 -12.20 -9.41
C LEU A 344 4.15 -13.69 -9.70
N GLY A 345 5.21 -14.48 -9.81
CA GLY A 345 5.11 -15.93 -10.00
C GLY A 345 4.44 -16.63 -8.82
N ILE A 346 4.89 -16.33 -7.59
CA ILE A 346 4.31 -16.93 -6.37
C ILE A 346 2.81 -16.66 -6.30
N PHE A 347 2.39 -15.40 -6.37
CA PHE A 347 0.98 -15.03 -6.17
C PHE A 347 0.08 -15.36 -7.35
N THR A 348 0.59 -15.33 -8.59
CA THR A 348 -0.20 -15.80 -9.75
C THR A 348 -0.52 -17.28 -9.64
N SER A 349 0.38 -18.07 -9.02
CA SER A 349 0.20 -19.50 -8.81
C SER A 349 -0.77 -19.84 -7.68
N GLN A 350 -1.04 -18.91 -6.75
CA GLN A 350 -1.99 -19.13 -5.67
C GLN A 350 -3.44 -18.97 -6.16
N PRO A 351 -4.39 -19.85 -5.76
CA PRO A 351 -5.79 -19.72 -6.16
C PRO A 351 -6.45 -18.44 -5.67
N HIS A 352 -6.24 -18.10 -4.40
CA HIS A 352 -6.75 -16.88 -3.78
C HIS A 352 -5.84 -15.69 -4.11
N LYS A 353 -6.46 -14.56 -4.45
CA LYS A 353 -5.74 -13.37 -4.93
C LYS A 353 -6.47 -12.12 -4.45
N GLU A 354 -5.69 -11.14 -4.03
CA GLU A 354 -6.18 -9.84 -3.59
C GLU A 354 -5.19 -8.77 -4.05
N GLU A 355 -5.70 -7.57 -4.32
CA GLU A 355 -4.88 -6.46 -4.79
C GLU A 355 -3.74 -6.11 -3.82
N ARG A 356 -4.04 -6.07 -2.52
CA ARG A 356 -3.08 -5.71 -1.47
C ARG A 356 -1.89 -6.67 -1.35
N PHE A 357 -2.00 -7.91 -1.85
CA PHE A 357 -0.88 -8.86 -1.84
C PHE A 357 0.26 -8.41 -2.75
N MET A 358 0.00 -7.55 -3.74
CA MET A 358 1.03 -7.03 -4.63
C MET A 358 1.75 -5.79 -4.10
N TYR A 359 1.26 -5.14 -3.04
CA TYR A 359 1.85 -3.90 -2.51
C TYR A 359 3.35 -4.05 -2.20
N PRO A 360 3.84 -5.12 -1.53
CA PRO A 360 5.27 -5.30 -1.27
C PRO A 360 6.15 -5.30 -2.53
N ALA A 361 5.59 -5.64 -3.69
CA ALA A 361 6.31 -5.73 -4.96
C ALA A 361 6.23 -4.47 -5.83
N TYR A 362 5.37 -3.50 -5.51
CA TYR A 362 5.22 -2.25 -6.28
C TYR A 362 6.53 -1.47 -6.46
N PRO A 363 7.43 -1.36 -5.46
CA PRO A 363 8.72 -0.69 -5.65
C PRO A 363 9.60 -1.38 -6.69
N PHE A 364 9.55 -2.73 -6.77
CA PHE A 364 10.32 -3.49 -7.75
C PHE A 364 9.67 -3.48 -9.14
N LEU A 365 8.33 -3.46 -9.21
CA LEU A 365 7.61 -3.20 -10.46
C LEU A 365 8.06 -1.86 -11.05
N ALA A 366 8.06 -0.81 -10.23
CA ALA A 366 8.48 0.52 -10.65
C ALA A 366 9.97 0.57 -11.05
N LEU A 367 10.84 -0.12 -10.31
CA LEU A 367 12.26 -0.25 -10.67
C LEU A 367 12.43 -0.96 -12.02
N ASN A 368 11.74 -2.07 -12.25
CA ASN A 368 11.80 -2.82 -13.50
C ASN A 368 11.29 -1.97 -14.67
N ALA A 369 10.16 -1.28 -14.50
CA ALA A 369 9.65 -0.35 -15.51
C ALA A 369 10.67 0.75 -15.82
N ALA A 370 11.30 1.33 -14.80
CA ALA A 370 12.31 2.36 -14.95
C ALA A 370 13.58 1.88 -15.68
N ILE A 371 14.01 0.65 -15.43
CA ILE A 371 15.12 0.01 -16.15
C ILE A 371 14.75 -0.18 -17.62
N SER A 372 13.57 -0.75 -17.91
CA SER A 372 13.08 -0.91 -19.29
C SER A 372 13.00 0.41 -20.04
N ILE A 373 12.45 1.44 -19.40
CA ILE A 373 12.42 2.80 -19.95
C ILE A 373 13.84 3.27 -20.28
N HIS A 374 14.78 3.14 -19.34
CA HIS A 374 16.15 3.58 -19.57
C HIS A 374 16.82 2.86 -20.75
N ILE A 375 16.63 1.54 -20.87
CA ILE A 375 17.15 0.75 -22.00
C ILE A 375 16.51 1.23 -23.30
N LEU A 376 15.17 1.30 -23.36
CA LEU A 376 14.44 1.70 -24.56
C LEU A 376 14.81 3.11 -25.02
N LEU A 377 14.87 4.07 -24.09
CA LEU A 377 15.23 5.46 -24.43
C LEU A 377 16.68 5.60 -24.87
N THR A 378 17.60 4.80 -24.32
CA THR A 378 18.99 4.77 -24.78
C THR A 378 19.09 4.22 -26.19
N THR A 379 18.33 3.16 -26.50
CA THR A 379 18.24 2.58 -27.85
C THR A 379 17.58 3.53 -28.83
N ILE A 380 16.47 4.18 -28.45
CA ILE A 380 15.76 5.17 -29.28
C ILE A 380 16.62 6.40 -29.53
N GLY A 381 17.38 6.84 -28.52
CA GLY A 381 18.25 8.01 -28.57
C GLY A 381 19.56 7.79 -29.34
N THR A 382 19.82 6.59 -29.87
CA THR A 382 21.08 6.29 -30.58
C THR A 382 21.31 7.25 -31.75
N GLN A 383 22.58 7.61 -31.92
CA GLN A 383 23.09 8.44 -33.02
C GLN A 383 23.95 7.62 -33.98
N ASP A 384 24.04 6.30 -33.79
CA ASP A 384 24.79 5.43 -34.69
C ASP A 384 24.14 5.43 -36.09
N PRO A 385 24.83 5.92 -37.14
CA PRO A 385 24.27 5.99 -38.49
C PRO A 385 23.92 4.61 -39.08
N LYS A 386 24.46 3.51 -38.52
CA LYS A 386 24.10 2.13 -38.91
C LYS A 386 22.74 1.69 -38.36
N SER A 387 22.25 2.33 -37.30
CA SER A 387 20.95 2.01 -36.71
C SER A 387 19.80 2.57 -37.57
N LEU A 388 18.80 1.75 -37.85
CA LEU A 388 17.57 2.19 -38.52
C LEU A 388 16.85 3.30 -37.73
N VAL A 389 16.98 3.28 -36.39
CA VAL A 389 16.34 4.26 -35.52
C VAL A 389 16.99 5.65 -35.63
N ALA A 390 18.30 5.70 -35.92
CA ALA A 390 19.01 6.96 -36.11
C ALA A 390 18.55 7.71 -37.38
N LYS A 391 17.97 6.99 -38.35
CA LYS A 391 17.38 7.58 -39.57
C LYS A 391 16.08 8.35 -39.29
N ILE A 392 15.42 8.10 -38.15
CA ILE A 392 14.22 8.82 -37.75
C ILE A 392 14.61 10.19 -37.16
N PRO A 393 13.99 11.30 -37.60
CA PRO A 393 14.27 12.63 -37.06
C PRO A 393 14.19 12.66 -35.53
N ALA A 394 15.19 13.25 -34.87
CA ALA A 394 15.26 13.30 -33.41
C ALA A 394 14.02 13.97 -32.77
N LYS A 395 13.48 15.01 -33.42
CA LYS A 395 12.24 15.68 -33.00
C LYS A 395 11.04 14.75 -33.00
N LEU A 396 10.91 13.89 -34.03
CA LEU A 396 9.81 12.92 -34.11
C LEU A 396 9.96 11.83 -33.05
N ARG A 397 11.18 11.33 -32.83
CA ARG A 397 11.46 10.37 -31.74
C ARG A 397 11.08 10.93 -30.38
N LEU A 398 11.48 12.18 -30.10
CA LEU A 398 11.12 12.87 -28.87
C LEU A 398 9.60 13.05 -28.75
N LEU A 399 8.93 13.48 -29.82
CA LEU A 399 7.46 13.65 -29.83
C LEU A 399 6.74 12.34 -29.48
N VAL A 400 7.12 11.22 -30.10
CA VAL A 400 6.51 9.91 -29.84
C VAL A 400 6.73 9.47 -28.40
N VAL A 401 7.97 9.58 -27.90
CA VAL A 401 8.28 9.25 -26.49
C VAL A 401 7.47 10.13 -25.53
N SER A 402 7.48 11.44 -25.74
CA SER A 402 6.73 12.38 -24.90
C SER A 402 5.24 12.11 -24.93
N ALA A 403 4.66 11.77 -26.09
CA ALA A 403 3.25 11.42 -26.22
C ALA A 403 2.91 10.14 -25.42
N VAL A 404 3.73 9.09 -25.52
CA VAL A 404 3.53 7.85 -24.74
C VAL A 404 3.56 8.11 -23.24
N PHE A 405 4.53 8.89 -22.77
CA PHE A 405 4.62 9.27 -21.35
C PHE A 405 3.43 10.11 -20.89
N LEU A 406 3.00 11.07 -21.71
CA LEU A 406 1.86 11.93 -21.40
C LEU A 406 0.56 11.13 -21.32
N ILE A 407 0.34 10.20 -22.25
CA ILE A 407 -0.83 9.30 -22.24
C ILE A 407 -0.80 8.44 -20.98
N ALA A 408 0.34 7.80 -20.66
CA ALA A 408 0.47 6.97 -19.46
C ALA A 408 0.20 7.75 -18.16
N ALA A 409 0.73 8.97 -18.06
CA ALA A 409 0.47 9.87 -16.94
C ALA A 409 -1.01 10.25 -16.84
N THR A 410 -1.63 10.61 -17.97
CA THR A 410 -3.04 11.01 -18.04
C THR A 410 -3.96 9.86 -17.65
N LEU A 411 -3.72 8.64 -18.14
CA LEU A 411 -4.48 7.45 -17.77
C LEU A 411 -4.35 7.14 -16.27
N GLY A 412 -3.15 7.27 -15.71
CA GLY A 412 -2.91 7.09 -14.28
C GLY A 412 -3.68 8.10 -13.43
N LEU A 413 -3.56 9.40 -13.74
CA LEU A 413 -4.27 10.46 -13.02
C LEU A 413 -5.79 10.38 -13.19
N ALA A 414 -6.27 10.08 -14.40
CA ALA A 414 -7.68 9.87 -14.67
C ALA A 414 -8.24 8.70 -13.86
N ARG A 415 -7.49 7.62 -13.67
CA ARG A 415 -7.92 6.51 -12.81
C ARG A 415 -7.92 6.90 -11.33
N ILE A 416 -6.90 7.59 -10.82
CA ILE A 416 -6.84 8.07 -9.44
C ILE A 416 -8.07 8.94 -9.13
N TYR A 417 -8.32 9.96 -9.96
CA TYR A 417 -9.48 10.83 -9.79
C TYR A 417 -10.80 10.07 -10.01
N GLY A 418 -10.79 9.10 -10.92
CA GLY A 418 -11.93 8.24 -11.22
C GLY A 418 -12.37 7.40 -10.03
N ILE A 419 -11.44 6.82 -9.29
CA ILE A 419 -11.71 6.04 -8.07
C ILE A 419 -12.15 6.96 -6.93
N TYR A 420 -11.45 8.09 -6.72
CA TYR A 420 -11.83 9.07 -5.70
C TYR A 420 -13.27 9.58 -5.88
N SER A 421 -13.59 10.04 -7.09
CA SER A 421 -14.93 10.56 -7.39
C SER A 421 -16.01 9.49 -7.25
N ALA A 422 -15.71 8.24 -7.63
CA ALA A 422 -16.66 7.13 -7.57
C ALA A 422 -16.96 6.63 -6.14
N TYR A 423 -15.96 6.65 -5.25
CA TYR A 423 -15.99 5.86 -4.01
C TYR A 423 -15.62 6.65 -2.74
N SER A 424 -15.59 7.99 -2.76
CA SER A 424 -15.25 8.81 -1.58
C SER A 424 -16.40 9.03 -0.59
N ALA A 425 -17.62 8.57 -0.89
CA ALA A 425 -18.80 8.83 -0.06
C ALA A 425 -18.67 8.36 1.40
N PRO A 426 -18.14 7.15 1.71
CA PRO A 426 -18.09 6.66 3.08
C PRO A 426 -17.28 7.56 4.02
N LEU A 427 -16.21 8.20 3.54
CA LEU A 427 -15.39 9.11 4.36
C LEU A 427 -16.03 10.49 4.58
N LYS A 428 -17.09 10.85 3.83
CA LYS A 428 -17.73 12.18 3.85
C LYS A 428 -19.11 12.19 4.52
N LEU A 429 -19.66 11.01 4.80
CA LEU A 429 -21.07 10.85 5.16
C LEU A 429 -21.41 11.35 6.57
N TYR A 430 -20.50 11.20 7.53
CA TYR A 430 -20.80 11.30 8.97
C TYR A 430 -20.71 12.69 9.58
N GLU A 431 -20.32 13.71 8.81
CA GLU A 431 -20.23 15.10 9.27
C GLU A 431 -21.50 15.61 9.98
N PRO A 432 -22.74 15.33 9.51
CA PRO A 432 -23.97 15.75 10.20
C PRO A 432 -24.12 15.21 11.62
N LEU A 433 -23.52 14.04 11.92
CA LEU A 433 -23.53 13.47 13.27
C LEU A 433 -22.63 14.27 14.22
N GLY A 434 -21.74 15.12 13.72
CA GLY A 434 -20.70 15.83 14.49
C GLY A 434 -19.30 15.23 14.30
N ALA A 435 -19.11 14.34 13.32
CA ALA A 435 -17.81 13.73 13.03
C ALA A 435 -16.79 14.79 12.57
N GLY A 436 -15.69 14.91 13.30
CA GLY A 436 -14.62 15.87 12.97
C GLY A 436 -14.91 17.32 13.39
N VAL A 437 -16.05 17.59 14.03
CA VAL A 437 -16.43 18.90 14.57
C VAL A 437 -15.92 19.03 16.00
N ARG A 438 -15.36 20.20 16.36
CA ARG A 438 -14.90 20.46 17.74
C ARG A 438 -16.11 20.44 18.70
N GLY A 439 -15.98 19.70 19.79
CA GLY A 439 -17.11 19.50 20.73
C GLY A 439 -18.12 18.46 20.26
N GLU A 440 -17.89 17.85 19.07
CA GLU A 440 -18.77 16.85 18.49
C GLU A 440 -20.22 17.34 18.45
N GLU A 441 -20.46 18.56 17.98
CA GLU A 441 -21.81 19.10 17.83
C GLU A 441 -22.44 18.58 16.53
N GLY A 442 -23.62 17.98 16.61
CA GLY A 442 -24.33 17.40 15.46
C GLY A 442 -25.64 16.71 15.87
N ILE A 443 -26.30 16.06 14.91
CA ILE A 443 -27.55 15.33 15.18
C ILE A 443 -27.28 14.01 15.91
N GLY A 444 -28.22 13.57 16.74
CA GLY A 444 -28.15 12.30 17.50
C GLY A 444 -27.59 12.48 18.92
N GLY A 445 -27.90 11.52 19.78
CA GLY A 445 -27.49 11.44 21.18
C GLY A 445 -26.15 10.75 21.41
N ARG A 446 -25.77 10.68 22.68
CA ARG A 446 -24.61 9.90 23.14
C ARG A 446 -25.01 8.41 23.19
N GLY A 447 -24.20 7.54 22.61
CA GLY A 447 -24.48 6.10 22.59
C GLY A 447 -25.48 5.64 21.52
N ASP A 448 -25.91 6.53 20.61
CA ASP A 448 -26.82 6.17 19.52
C ASP A 448 -26.20 5.09 18.61
N LEU A 449 -27.06 4.24 18.05
CA LEU A 449 -26.65 3.14 17.17
C LEU A 449 -26.71 3.58 15.70
N VAL A 450 -25.58 3.42 15.01
CA VAL A 450 -25.44 3.63 13.56
C VAL A 450 -25.36 2.28 12.89
N CYS A 451 -26.41 1.90 12.19
CA CYS A 451 -26.55 0.58 11.62
C CYS A 451 -26.07 0.48 10.18
N PHE A 452 -25.59 -0.72 9.83
CA PHE A 452 -25.12 -1.08 8.50
C PHE A 452 -25.72 -2.43 8.09
N GLY A 453 -26.30 -2.50 6.89
CA GLY A 453 -26.76 -3.74 6.26
C GLY A 453 -25.79 -4.18 5.17
N LYS A 454 -26.24 -4.15 3.91
CA LYS A 454 -25.44 -4.48 2.72
C LYS A 454 -24.17 -3.64 2.55
N GLU A 455 -24.06 -2.52 3.25
CA GLU A 455 -22.94 -1.57 3.20
C GLU A 455 -21.91 -1.75 4.32
N TRP A 456 -22.00 -2.81 5.12
CA TRP A 456 -21.11 -3.04 6.28
C TRP A 456 -19.62 -2.94 5.92
N TYR A 457 -19.20 -3.47 4.77
CA TYR A 457 -17.81 -3.49 4.33
C TYR A 457 -17.28 -2.12 3.88
N ARG A 458 -18.16 -1.10 3.78
CA ARG A 458 -17.79 0.28 3.44
C ARG A 458 -17.73 1.19 4.67
N PHE A 459 -18.06 0.68 5.85
CA PHE A 459 -17.87 1.43 7.09
C PHE A 459 -16.40 1.86 7.23
N PRO A 460 -16.10 3.16 7.39
CA PRO A 460 -14.71 3.61 7.40
C PRO A 460 -14.00 3.33 8.72
N SER A 461 -14.67 3.56 9.86
CA SER A 461 -14.25 3.23 11.23
C SER A 461 -15.08 4.03 12.25
N SER A 462 -15.14 3.54 13.49
CA SER A 462 -15.62 4.20 14.69
C SER A 462 -14.94 5.56 14.96
N TYR A 463 -13.79 5.87 14.33
CA TYR A 463 -13.24 7.23 14.33
C TYR A 463 -14.19 8.30 13.73
N PHE A 464 -15.14 7.89 12.88
CA PHE A 464 -16.14 8.77 12.25
C PHE A 464 -17.46 8.83 13.04
N LEU A 465 -17.58 8.11 14.16
CA LEU A 465 -18.79 8.08 14.98
C LEU A 465 -18.62 8.91 16.26
N PRO A 466 -19.22 10.09 16.39
CA PRO A 466 -19.03 10.95 17.57
C PRO A 466 -19.77 10.44 18.81
N ARG A 467 -19.51 11.03 19.98
CA ARG A 467 -20.27 10.88 21.24
C ARG A 467 -20.49 9.43 21.66
N GLY A 468 -19.51 8.55 21.43
CA GLY A 468 -19.62 7.14 21.77
C GLY A 468 -20.74 6.42 21.00
N MET A 469 -21.10 6.89 19.80
CA MET A 469 -22.00 6.15 18.91
C MET A 469 -21.36 4.82 18.48
N HIS A 470 -22.17 3.77 18.36
CA HIS A 470 -21.69 2.43 18.02
C HIS A 470 -22.18 2.00 16.64
N ALA A 471 -21.26 1.43 15.85
CA ALA A 471 -21.60 0.72 14.63
C ALA A 471 -22.27 -0.61 14.97
N LYS A 472 -23.44 -0.87 14.39
CA LYS A 472 -24.16 -2.15 14.53
C LYS A 472 -24.52 -2.71 13.16
N PHE A 473 -24.75 -4.01 13.10
CA PHE A 473 -25.14 -4.66 11.85
C PHE A 473 -26.60 -5.08 11.89
N ILE A 474 -27.32 -4.81 10.82
CA ILE A 474 -28.66 -5.38 10.58
C ILE A 474 -28.52 -6.53 9.59
N ARG A 475 -29.51 -7.43 9.57
CA ARG A 475 -29.52 -8.55 8.63
C ARG A 475 -29.55 -8.02 7.20
N SER A 476 -28.66 -8.53 6.35
CA SER A 476 -28.58 -8.29 4.90
C SER A 476 -28.54 -9.63 4.16
N GLU A 477 -28.23 -9.68 2.86
CA GLU A 477 -28.02 -10.96 2.16
C GLU A 477 -26.64 -11.58 2.38
N PHE A 478 -25.74 -10.87 3.07
CA PHE A 478 -24.50 -11.45 3.53
C PHE A 478 -24.76 -12.61 4.52
N ARG A 479 -24.04 -13.73 4.33
CA ARG A 479 -24.14 -14.95 5.15
C ARG A 479 -22.77 -15.40 5.68
N GLY A 480 -21.79 -14.49 5.69
CA GLY A 480 -20.49 -14.72 6.30
C GLY A 480 -20.45 -14.22 7.74
N LEU A 481 -19.30 -14.39 8.38
CA LEU A 481 -19.05 -13.89 9.72
C LEU A 481 -18.82 -12.37 9.67
N LEU A 482 -19.66 -11.61 10.36
CA LEU A 482 -19.46 -10.18 10.57
C LEU A 482 -18.51 -9.91 11.75
N PRO A 483 -17.85 -8.73 11.77
CA PRO A 483 -17.05 -8.30 12.92
C PRO A 483 -17.88 -8.32 14.21
N GLY A 484 -17.29 -8.84 15.29
CA GLY A 484 -17.86 -8.77 16.63
C GLY A 484 -17.43 -7.51 17.38
N GLU A 485 -18.07 -7.20 18.49
CA GLU A 485 -17.62 -6.09 19.35
C GLU A 485 -16.51 -6.55 20.29
N PHE A 486 -15.53 -5.69 20.52
CA PHE A 486 -14.64 -5.87 21.68
C PHE A 486 -15.45 -5.72 22.96
N SER A 487 -15.12 -6.53 23.98
CA SER A 487 -15.52 -6.19 25.35
C SER A 487 -14.93 -4.83 25.69
N GLU A 488 -15.76 -3.87 26.12
CA GLU A 488 -15.29 -2.52 26.40
C GLU A 488 -14.16 -2.53 27.44
N ALA A 489 -13.19 -1.63 27.29
CA ALA A 489 -11.95 -1.66 28.06
C ALA A 489 -12.15 -1.51 29.58
N ASP A 490 -13.26 -0.92 30.02
CA ASP A 490 -13.62 -0.72 31.43
C ASP A 490 -14.35 -1.94 32.04
N ILE A 491 -14.68 -2.96 31.24
CA ILE A 491 -15.36 -4.18 31.68
C ILE A 491 -14.32 -5.21 32.13
N GLY A 492 -14.38 -5.65 33.39
CA GLY A 492 -13.49 -6.68 33.95
C GLY A 492 -12.27 -6.11 34.69
N PHE A 493 -11.25 -6.93 34.91
CA PHE A 493 -10.02 -6.53 35.61
C PHE A 493 -8.88 -6.22 34.63
N GLY A 494 -8.32 -5.01 34.70
CA GLY A 494 -7.17 -4.57 33.89
C GLY A 494 -7.54 -3.60 32.76
N PHE A 495 -6.54 -3.11 32.03
CA PHE A 495 -6.73 -2.24 30.87
C PHE A 495 -6.93 -3.08 29.60
N TRP A 496 -7.90 -2.71 28.76
CA TRP A 496 -8.18 -3.34 27.45
C TRP A 496 -8.60 -4.81 27.52
N SER A 497 -9.49 -5.19 28.44
CA SER A 497 -9.95 -6.57 28.62
C SER A 497 -10.43 -7.29 27.36
N GLY A 498 -11.03 -6.58 26.40
CA GLY A 498 -11.40 -7.10 25.09
C GLY A 498 -10.26 -7.71 24.27
N THR A 499 -8.97 -7.48 24.59
CA THR A 499 -7.86 -8.15 23.86
C THR A 499 -7.67 -9.61 24.27
N TRP A 500 -8.26 -10.04 25.40
CA TRP A 500 -8.24 -11.44 25.83
C TRP A 500 -9.62 -12.02 26.17
N LEU A 501 -10.69 -11.20 26.14
CA LEU A 501 -12.08 -11.63 26.28
C LEU A 501 -12.77 -11.60 24.90
N PRO A 502 -12.68 -12.70 24.13
CA PRO A 502 -13.30 -12.74 22.81
C PRO A 502 -14.83 -12.74 22.91
N PRO A 503 -15.54 -12.07 21.98
CA PRO A 503 -16.98 -12.16 21.88
C PRO A 503 -17.36 -13.56 21.41
N ASN A 504 -18.53 -14.02 21.85
CA ASN A 504 -19.06 -15.30 21.43
C ASN A 504 -19.29 -15.35 19.91
N GLY A 505 -19.19 -16.55 19.33
CA GLY A 505 -19.59 -16.81 17.93
C GLY A 505 -18.55 -16.48 16.85
N LEU A 506 -17.33 -16.08 17.21
CA LEU A 506 -16.22 -15.97 16.25
C LEU A 506 -15.76 -17.37 15.79
N ASN A 507 -15.42 -17.50 14.51
CA ASN A 507 -14.93 -18.75 13.91
C ASN A 507 -13.99 -18.49 12.72
N ASP A 508 -13.09 -19.43 12.41
CA ASP A 508 -12.10 -19.34 11.31
C ASP A 508 -12.61 -19.84 9.96
N ARG A 509 -13.91 -20.10 9.86
CA ARG A 509 -14.61 -20.69 8.70
C ARG A 509 -15.58 -19.74 8.01
N ASN A 510 -15.60 -18.46 8.42
CA ASN A 510 -16.51 -17.44 7.88
C ASN A 510 -17.99 -17.87 7.95
N GLU A 511 -18.36 -18.66 8.97
CA GLU A 511 -19.74 -19.08 9.21
C GLU A 511 -20.53 -17.94 9.85
N GLU A 512 -21.76 -17.72 9.36
CA GLU A 512 -22.68 -16.71 9.89
C GLU A 512 -22.93 -16.91 11.39
N ASP A 513 -22.82 -15.83 12.16
CA ASP A 513 -23.24 -15.78 13.56
C ASP A 513 -24.42 -14.81 13.70
N PRO A 514 -25.65 -15.31 13.95
CA PRO A 514 -26.82 -14.46 14.16
C PRO A 514 -26.69 -13.49 15.33
N GLY A 515 -25.78 -13.76 16.28
CA GLY A 515 -25.49 -12.87 17.40
C GLY A 515 -24.83 -11.55 17.02
N LYS A 516 -24.39 -11.39 15.76
CA LYS A 516 -23.83 -10.13 15.24
C LYS A 516 -24.87 -9.11 14.81
N TYR A 517 -26.13 -9.52 14.69
CA TYR A 517 -27.20 -8.65 14.22
C TYR A 517 -27.97 -7.99 15.35
N VAL A 518 -28.40 -6.75 15.11
CA VAL A 518 -29.44 -6.07 15.92
C VAL A 518 -30.72 -5.94 15.12
N ASP A 519 -31.85 -5.84 15.83
CA ASP A 519 -33.13 -5.51 15.20
C ASP A 519 -33.07 -4.09 14.64
N ILE A 520 -33.58 -3.88 13.43
CA ILE A 520 -33.61 -2.56 12.78
C ILE A 520 -34.33 -1.50 13.63
N ARG A 521 -35.22 -1.92 14.54
CA ARG A 521 -35.90 -1.04 15.50
C ARG A 521 -34.97 -0.38 16.52
N ALA A 522 -33.81 -0.99 16.78
CA ALA A 522 -32.80 -0.43 17.67
C ALA A 522 -31.97 0.68 17.01
N CYS A 523 -31.95 0.75 15.68
CA CYS A 523 -31.12 1.70 14.93
C CYS A 523 -31.69 3.12 15.03
N ASN A 524 -30.86 4.05 15.53
CA ASN A 524 -31.14 5.49 15.49
C ASN A 524 -30.81 6.07 14.10
N PHE A 525 -29.71 5.57 13.52
CA PHE A 525 -29.26 5.92 12.18
C PHE A 525 -29.02 4.66 11.35
N LEU A 526 -29.15 4.78 10.04
CA LEU A 526 -28.87 3.71 9.09
C LEU A 526 -28.07 4.27 7.92
N VAL A 527 -27.02 3.55 7.51
CA VAL A 527 -26.26 3.88 6.30
C VAL A 527 -26.64 2.90 5.21
N ASP A 528 -27.09 3.44 4.07
CA ASP A 528 -27.51 2.64 2.92
C ASP A 528 -27.09 3.25 1.58
N THR A 529 -26.87 2.42 0.55
CA THR A 529 -26.69 2.90 -0.83
C THR A 529 -27.92 2.54 -1.66
N GLN A 530 -28.56 3.58 -2.21
CA GLN A 530 -29.64 3.45 -3.16
C GLN A 530 -29.11 3.59 -4.59
N ASN A 531 -29.40 2.61 -5.44
CA ASN A 531 -29.13 2.66 -6.88
C ASN A 531 -30.47 2.82 -7.63
N PRO A 532 -30.88 4.05 -7.98
CA PRO A 532 -32.22 4.30 -8.52
C PRO A 532 -32.42 3.74 -9.94
N LEU A 533 -31.34 3.38 -10.62
CA LEU A 533 -31.36 2.77 -11.95
C LEU A 533 -31.42 1.23 -11.90
N HIS A 534 -31.52 0.65 -10.71
CA HIS A 534 -31.70 -0.78 -10.56
C HIS A 534 -33.11 -1.18 -11.04
N GLU A 535 -33.16 -2.14 -11.95
CA GLU A 535 -34.40 -2.72 -12.48
C GLU A 535 -34.52 -4.14 -11.91
N GLY A 536 -35.50 -4.39 -11.05
CA GLY A 536 -35.71 -5.71 -10.44
C GLY A 536 -36.33 -5.65 -9.03
N GLU A 537 -36.74 -6.81 -8.53
CA GLU A 537 -37.14 -6.96 -7.13
C GLU A 537 -35.90 -6.93 -6.23
N LEU A 538 -35.95 -6.11 -5.18
CA LEU A 538 -34.88 -6.03 -4.19
C LEU A 538 -34.93 -7.26 -3.26
N PRO A 539 -33.77 -7.75 -2.79
CA PRO A 539 -33.76 -8.85 -1.84
C PRO A 539 -34.53 -8.52 -0.56
N PRO A 540 -35.21 -9.51 0.07
CA PRO A 540 -36.02 -9.27 1.26
C PRO A 540 -35.28 -8.63 2.44
N ASN A 541 -33.98 -8.95 2.62
CA ASN A 541 -33.17 -8.38 3.70
C ASN A 541 -32.38 -7.13 3.27
N GLU A 542 -32.59 -6.64 2.05
CA GLU A 542 -31.94 -5.45 1.51
C GLU A 542 -32.93 -4.51 0.80
N PRO A 543 -34.05 -4.14 1.47
CA PRO A 543 -35.04 -3.24 0.89
C PRO A 543 -34.46 -1.84 0.65
N ASP A 544 -35.17 -1.02 -0.12
CA ASP A 544 -34.80 0.38 -0.34
C ASP A 544 -35.16 1.24 0.87
N TYR A 545 -34.27 1.27 1.85
CA TYR A 545 -34.44 2.08 3.06
C TYR A 545 -34.49 3.58 2.77
N VAL A 546 -33.89 4.04 1.67
CA VAL A 546 -33.90 5.46 1.28
C VAL A 546 -35.28 5.85 0.72
N ALA A 547 -35.97 4.93 0.05
CA ALA A 547 -37.33 5.13 -0.43
C ALA A 547 -38.40 5.07 0.68
N ASP A 548 -38.13 4.36 1.79
CA ASP A 548 -39.02 4.28 2.96
C ASP A 548 -39.03 5.60 3.76
N LYS A 549 -39.84 6.54 3.27
CA LYS A 549 -40.07 7.84 3.92
C LYS A 549 -40.98 7.76 5.15
N GLU A 550 -41.58 6.62 5.45
CA GLU A 550 -42.42 6.47 6.66
C GLU A 550 -41.54 6.21 7.88
N SER A 551 -40.55 5.32 7.75
CA SER A 551 -39.64 4.98 8.85
C SER A 551 -38.41 5.88 8.94
N TRP A 552 -37.94 6.42 7.80
CA TRP A 552 -36.65 7.10 7.71
C TRP A 552 -36.74 8.53 7.19
N GLU A 553 -35.88 9.38 7.74
CA GLU A 553 -35.57 10.72 7.28
C GLU A 553 -34.16 10.73 6.65
N VAL A 554 -34.04 11.23 5.41
CA VAL A 554 -32.74 11.36 4.74
C VAL A 554 -31.98 12.55 5.31
N VAL A 555 -30.85 12.29 5.97
CA VAL A 555 -30.00 13.34 6.56
C VAL A 555 -29.03 13.92 5.52
N LYS A 556 -28.28 13.03 4.86
CA LYS A 556 -27.25 13.41 3.88
C LYS A 556 -27.07 12.26 2.90
N CYS A 557 -27.01 12.57 1.62
CA CYS A 557 -26.60 11.64 0.58
C CYS A 557 -25.40 12.20 -0.18
N VAL A 558 -24.47 11.31 -0.54
CA VAL A 558 -23.31 11.63 -1.35
C VAL A 558 -23.32 10.72 -2.57
N PRO A 559 -23.04 11.23 -3.79
CA PRO A 559 -22.99 10.40 -4.99
C PRO A 559 -22.00 9.23 -4.83
N PHE A 560 -22.43 8.06 -5.28
CA PHE A 560 -21.64 6.84 -5.27
C PHE A 560 -21.82 6.10 -6.59
N LEU A 561 -20.75 5.57 -7.19
CA LEU A 561 -20.84 5.01 -8.54
C LEU A 561 -21.71 3.76 -8.58
N ASP A 562 -22.71 3.75 -9.46
CA ASP A 562 -23.45 2.54 -9.81
C ASP A 562 -22.59 1.71 -10.78
N ALA A 563 -21.83 0.77 -10.21
CA ALA A 563 -20.93 -0.09 -10.97
C ALA A 563 -21.64 -1.08 -11.89
N ALA A 564 -22.92 -1.39 -11.63
CA ALA A 564 -23.69 -2.33 -12.44
C ALA A 564 -24.20 -1.67 -13.73
N ARG A 565 -24.58 -0.39 -13.67
CA ARG A 565 -25.08 0.37 -14.82
C ARG A 565 -24.02 1.23 -15.52
N THR A 566 -22.82 1.35 -14.96
CA THR A 566 -21.72 2.10 -15.59
C THR A 566 -20.87 1.22 -16.50
N HIS A 567 -20.60 1.69 -17.72
CA HIS A 567 -19.74 1.00 -18.68
C HIS A 567 -18.33 0.73 -18.12
N PRO A 568 -17.70 -0.44 -18.40
CA PRO A 568 -16.38 -0.80 -17.86
C PRO A 568 -15.28 0.24 -18.06
N ILE A 569 -15.21 0.90 -19.23
CA ILE A 569 -14.21 1.96 -19.48
C ILE A 569 -14.36 3.11 -18.49
N SER A 570 -15.61 3.53 -18.24
CA SER A 570 -15.94 4.64 -17.35
C SER A 570 -15.82 4.26 -15.87
N ARG A 571 -15.82 2.96 -15.56
CA ARG A 571 -15.41 2.45 -14.24
C ARG A 571 -13.88 2.46 -14.08
N MET A 572 -13.15 2.14 -15.14
CA MET A 572 -11.69 2.04 -15.13
C MET A 572 -10.99 3.40 -15.10
N LEU A 573 -11.52 4.38 -15.83
CA LEU A 573 -10.98 5.72 -16.01
C LEU A 573 -12.03 6.78 -15.68
N TRP A 574 -11.60 7.95 -15.24
CA TRP A 574 -12.49 9.10 -15.16
C TRP A 574 -12.86 9.60 -16.56
N VAL A 575 -14.15 9.86 -16.73
CA VAL A 575 -14.73 10.43 -17.95
C VAL A 575 -15.56 11.64 -17.51
N PRO A 576 -15.42 12.82 -18.16
CA PRO A 576 -16.19 13.99 -17.79
C PRO A 576 -17.68 13.75 -18.03
N ASP A 577 -18.51 14.28 -17.13
CA ASP A 577 -19.96 14.31 -17.33
C ASP A 577 -20.30 15.49 -18.24
N SER A 578 -20.28 15.24 -19.54
CA SER A 578 -20.50 16.25 -20.58
C SER A 578 -21.39 15.69 -21.68
N GLU A 579 -22.18 16.58 -22.28
CA GLU A 579 -23.00 16.25 -23.46
C GLU A 579 -22.16 15.72 -24.64
N LEU A 580 -20.87 16.08 -24.70
CA LEU A 580 -19.92 15.61 -25.71
C LEU A 580 -19.55 14.12 -25.56
N VAL A 581 -19.72 13.54 -24.37
CA VAL A 581 -19.48 12.12 -24.14
C VAL A 581 -20.76 11.35 -24.46
N PRO A 582 -20.70 10.29 -25.29
CA PRO A 582 -21.88 9.45 -25.54
C PRO A 582 -22.47 8.91 -24.25
N GLU A 583 -23.80 8.83 -24.17
CA GLU A 583 -24.50 8.50 -22.92
C GLU A 583 -24.05 7.16 -22.33
N GLU A 584 -23.74 6.18 -23.18
CA GLU A 584 -23.23 4.85 -22.80
C GLU A 584 -21.92 4.92 -21.99
N PHE A 585 -21.08 5.93 -22.23
CA PHE A 585 -19.82 6.13 -21.52
C PHE A 585 -19.93 7.11 -20.35
N ARG A 586 -21.09 7.73 -20.13
CA ARG A 586 -21.29 8.57 -18.94
C ARG A 586 -21.42 7.69 -17.70
N ARG A 587 -20.82 8.12 -16.60
CA ARG A 587 -20.91 7.43 -15.32
C ARG A 587 -22.34 7.52 -14.79
N LYS A 588 -22.86 6.40 -14.32
CA LYS A 588 -24.17 6.32 -13.68
C LYS A 588 -23.97 6.29 -12.16
N TRP A 589 -24.84 6.97 -11.43
CA TRP A 589 -24.66 7.27 -10.01
C TRP A 589 -25.85 6.80 -9.19
N GLY A 590 -25.54 6.18 -8.05
CA GLY A 590 -26.44 6.00 -6.92
C GLY A 590 -26.14 7.02 -5.81
N ASN A 591 -26.86 6.87 -4.70
CA ASN A 591 -26.77 7.74 -3.53
C ASN A 591 -26.38 6.93 -2.31
N HIS A 592 -25.23 7.23 -1.71
CA HIS A 592 -24.84 6.67 -0.42
C HIS A 592 -25.30 7.62 0.69
N CYS A 593 -26.23 7.16 1.52
CA CYS A 593 -27.05 8.00 2.37
C CYS A 593 -26.93 7.62 3.84
N LEU A 594 -26.98 8.65 4.68
CA LEU A 594 -27.20 8.57 6.11
C LEU A 594 -28.67 8.87 6.36
N LEU A 595 -29.35 7.93 6.98
CA LEU A 595 -30.76 8.00 7.34
C LEU A 595 -30.87 8.11 8.85
N LYS A 596 -31.85 8.91 9.30
CA LYS A 596 -32.23 9.03 10.70
C LYS A 596 -33.63 8.43 10.87
N ARG A 597 -33.82 7.65 11.92
CA ARG A 597 -35.13 7.10 12.26
C ARG A 597 -36.09 8.23 12.69
N LYS A 598 -37.34 8.16 12.23
CA LYS A 598 -38.41 9.08 12.66
C LYS A 598 -38.97 8.78 14.03
#